data_AF-A0A6I9MWI2-F1
#
_entry.id   AF-A0A6I9MWI2-F1
#
_cell.length_a   1.000
_cell.length_b   1.000
_cell.length_c   1.000
_cell.angle_alpha   90.00
_cell.angle_beta   90.00
_cell.angle_gamma   90.00
#
_symmetry.space_group_name_H-M   'P 1'
#
loop_
_entity.id
_entity.type
_entity.pdbx_description
1 polymer ?
#
loop_
_entity_poly.entity_id
_entity_poly.type
_entity_poly.pdbx_seq_one_letter_code
_entity_poly.pdbx_strand_id
1 'polypeptide(L)'
;MWHEFEKAYVNRDPCKIPINAYDSLVAAAPFEHSKTLFWSKTKNLVRDLTKNRDDVNLEKTLLGSVLDGLTWCGKMGSRETFTKGCPEWKECENNPPRSFWKRLSTAFADFAREDVTVILDGSIDTPFDPESTFATIEVKRIKYPKVKSLTVVIVPQKSNCNIESLKALKSALVQGITYNCKEVTKAQIKKCSSDPKRPIGKCW
;
A
#
# COMPACT_ATOMS: atom_id res chain seq x y z
N MET A 1 12.47 10.18 -15.46
CA MET A 1 11.31 9.47 -14.89
C MET A 1 10.39 8.90 -15.96
N TRP A 2 9.83 9.70 -16.88
CA TRP A 2 8.94 9.17 -17.94
C TRP A 2 9.56 8.04 -18.77
N HIS A 3 10.81 8.20 -19.21
CA HIS A 3 11.54 7.16 -19.93
C HIS A 3 11.68 5.84 -19.14
N GLU A 4 11.98 5.93 -17.83
CA GLU A 4 12.07 4.74 -16.96
C GLU A 4 10.72 4.07 -16.76
N PHE A 5 9.64 4.85 -16.75
CA PHE A 5 8.28 4.33 -16.67
C PHE A 5 7.91 3.54 -17.92
N GLU A 6 8.11 4.10 -19.10
CA GLU A 6 7.80 3.44 -20.38
C GLU A 6 8.64 2.19 -20.62
N LYS A 7 9.92 2.19 -20.24
CA LYS A 7 10.83 1.05 -20.36
C LYS A 7 10.30 -0.24 -19.71
N ALA A 8 9.44 -0.11 -18.71
CA ALA A 8 8.86 -1.24 -18.00
C ALA A 8 7.84 -2.03 -18.84
N TYR A 9 7.10 -1.37 -19.76
CA TYR A 9 5.94 -1.98 -20.41
C TYR A 9 5.81 -1.72 -21.92
N VAL A 10 6.43 -0.68 -22.47
CA VAL A 10 6.38 -0.40 -23.91
C VAL A 10 7.07 -1.52 -24.69
N ASN A 11 6.50 -1.89 -25.84
CA ASN A 11 6.95 -3.00 -26.66
C ASN A 11 7.04 -4.35 -25.90
N ARG A 12 6.10 -4.59 -24.97
CA ARG A 12 6.00 -5.85 -24.22
C ARG A 12 4.60 -6.42 -24.27
N ASP A 13 4.50 -7.71 -23.97
CA ASP A 13 3.23 -8.38 -23.71
C ASP A 13 2.62 -7.80 -22.41
N PRO A 14 1.42 -7.18 -22.47
CA PRO A 14 0.84 -6.49 -21.34
C PRO A 14 0.38 -7.43 -20.22
N CYS A 15 0.50 -8.75 -20.36
CA CYS A 15 0.28 -9.71 -19.29
C CYS A 15 1.55 -10.35 -18.73
N LYS A 16 2.73 -9.96 -19.22
CA LYS A 16 4.03 -10.52 -18.82
C LYS A 16 5.01 -9.44 -18.37
N ILE A 17 4.52 -8.44 -17.65
CA ILE A 17 5.38 -7.40 -17.07
C ILE A 17 5.87 -7.88 -15.71
N PRO A 18 7.16 -8.20 -15.53
CA PRO A 18 7.63 -8.62 -14.22
C PRO A 18 7.68 -7.44 -13.24
N ILE A 19 7.53 -7.71 -11.94
CA ILE A 19 7.53 -6.69 -10.87
C ILE A 19 8.80 -5.81 -10.93
N ASN A 20 9.96 -6.42 -11.19
CA ASN A 20 11.24 -5.72 -11.26
C ASN A 20 11.42 -4.85 -12.52
N ALA A 21 10.49 -4.89 -13.48
CA ALA A 21 10.50 -3.97 -14.63
C ALA A 21 10.45 -2.50 -14.21
N TYR A 22 9.90 -2.20 -13.03
CA TYR A 22 9.78 -0.86 -12.47
C TYR A 22 10.92 -0.47 -11.51
N ASP A 23 11.98 -1.29 -11.36
CA ASP A 23 13.10 -1.02 -10.45
C ASP A 23 13.71 0.37 -10.66
N SER A 24 14.06 0.70 -11.90
CA SER A 24 14.69 1.98 -12.25
C SER A 24 13.77 3.17 -11.99
N LEU A 25 12.48 3.04 -12.26
CA LEU A 25 11.51 4.09 -11.97
C LEU A 25 11.41 4.37 -10.47
N VAL A 26 11.30 3.32 -9.67
CA VAL A 26 11.21 3.44 -8.20
C VAL A 26 12.50 4.00 -7.62
N ALA A 27 13.67 3.61 -8.13
CA ALA A 27 14.95 4.17 -7.72
C ALA A 27 15.08 5.67 -8.04
N ALA A 28 14.46 6.13 -9.12
CA ALA A 28 14.47 7.54 -9.53
C ALA A 28 13.55 8.45 -8.69
N ALA A 29 12.74 7.89 -7.79
CA ALA A 29 11.80 8.62 -6.95
C ALA A 29 11.85 8.12 -5.49
N PRO A 30 12.94 8.41 -4.76
CA PRO A 30 13.11 7.95 -3.38
C PRO A 30 12.04 8.55 -2.44
N PHE A 31 11.75 7.85 -1.35
CA PHE A 31 10.82 8.32 -0.32
C PHE A 31 11.50 9.26 0.67
N GLU A 32 10.78 10.29 1.09
CA GLU A 32 11.22 11.23 2.13
C GLU A 32 10.99 10.68 3.54
N HIS A 33 11.77 11.18 4.52
CA HIS A 33 11.79 10.69 5.90
C HIS A 33 10.45 10.92 6.64
N SER A 34 9.49 10.02 6.44
CA SER A 34 8.16 10.08 7.08
C SER A 34 7.77 8.78 7.78
N LYS A 35 6.77 8.87 8.68
CA LYS A 35 6.09 7.70 9.24
C LYS A 35 5.16 7.09 8.20
N THR A 36 5.28 5.79 7.98
CA THR A 36 4.50 5.07 6.95
C THR A 36 3.17 4.57 7.51
N LEU A 37 2.11 4.78 6.74
CA LEU A 37 0.76 4.32 7.04
C LEU A 37 0.25 3.46 5.88
N PHE A 38 0.07 2.17 6.13
CA PHE A 38 -0.45 1.18 5.21
C PHE A 38 -1.97 1.09 5.27
N TRP A 39 -2.58 0.50 4.26
CA TRP A 39 -4.02 0.28 4.26
C TRP A 39 -4.40 -0.95 3.45
N SER A 40 -5.52 -1.59 3.81
CA SER A 40 -6.16 -2.60 2.99
C SER A 40 -7.65 -2.35 2.95
N LYS A 41 -8.18 -2.14 1.75
CA LYS A 41 -9.59 -1.81 1.46
C LYS A 41 -10.12 -0.52 2.14
N THR A 42 -9.24 0.32 2.71
CA THR A 42 -9.58 1.60 3.39
C THR A 42 -8.93 2.84 2.76
N LYS A 43 -8.48 2.75 1.51
CA LYS A 43 -7.77 3.79 0.75
C LYS A 43 -8.26 5.22 1.00
N ASN A 44 -9.54 5.47 0.75
CA ASN A 44 -10.11 6.83 0.83
C ASN A 44 -10.00 7.41 2.24
N LEU A 45 -10.19 6.58 3.26
CA LEU A 45 -10.09 7.01 4.65
C LEU A 45 -8.66 7.40 5.01
N VAL A 46 -7.68 6.60 4.56
CA VAL A 46 -6.26 6.86 4.77
C VAL A 46 -5.78 8.07 3.99
N ARG A 47 -6.20 8.21 2.72
CA ARG A 47 -5.92 9.39 1.89
C ARG A 47 -6.36 10.67 2.59
N ASP A 48 -7.59 10.70 3.08
CA ASP A 48 -8.14 11.86 3.77
C ASP A 48 -7.41 12.12 5.10
N LEU A 49 -7.06 11.06 5.83
CA LEU A 49 -6.32 11.15 7.09
C LEU A 49 -4.93 11.77 6.92
N THR A 50 -4.16 11.37 5.91
CA THR A 50 -2.75 11.80 5.73
C THR A 50 -2.59 13.05 4.87
N LYS A 51 -3.66 13.59 4.28
CA LYS A 51 -3.63 14.67 3.29
C LYS A 51 -2.78 15.88 3.73
N ASN A 52 -2.96 16.33 4.97
CA ASN A 52 -2.33 17.53 5.52
C ASN A 52 -1.37 17.20 6.69
N ARG A 53 -0.71 16.04 6.64
CA ARG A 53 0.16 15.54 7.71
C ARG A 53 1.55 15.20 7.18
N ASP A 54 2.50 14.85 8.04
CA ASP A 54 3.81 14.33 7.57
C ASP A 54 3.78 12.82 7.35
N ASP A 55 2.86 12.11 8.01
CA ASP A 55 2.60 10.69 7.77
C ASP A 55 2.27 10.46 6.29
N VAL A 56 2.84 9.40 5.74
CA VAL A 56 2.79 9.10 4.31
C VAL A 56 2.10 7.75 4.11
N ASN A 57 1.11 7.72 3.22
CA ASN A 57 0.60 6.50 2.61
C ASN A 57 1.22 6.34 1.22
N LEU A 58 1.06 5.17 0.60
CA LEU A 58 1.67 4.88 -0.70
C LEU A 58 1.28 5.90 -1.78
N GLU A 59 0.00 6.28 -1.85
CA GLU A 59 -0.56 7.21 -2.85
C GLU A 59 -0.15 8.66 -2.63
N LYS A 60 0.42 9.00 -1.47
CA LYS A 60 0.96 10.34 -1.19
C LYS A 60 2.41 10.49 -1.67
N THR A 61 3.09 9.39 -1.97
CA THR A 61 4.45 9.43 -2.56
C THR A 61 4.41 10.00 -3.98
N LEU A 62 5.54 10.45 -4.52
CA LEU A 62 5.60 11.03 -5.87
C LEU A 62 5.02 10.09 -6.94
N LEU A 63 5.49 8.84 -6.98
CA LEU A 63 4.99 7.87 -7.97
C LEU A 63 3.57 7.42 -7.66
N GLY A 64 3.25 7.22 -6.37
CA GLY A 64 1.91 6.82 -5.96
C GLY A 64 0.86 7.85 -6.35
N SER A 65 1.14 9.14 -6.16
CA SER A 65 0.20 10.23 -6.47
C SER A 65 0.00 10.45 -7.96
N VAL A 66 1.07 10.39 -8.76
CA VAL A 66 1.01 10.58 -10.21
C VAL A 66 0.30 9.44 -10.92
N LEU A 67 0.45 8.21 -10.43
CA LEU A 67 -0.11 7.01 -11.06
C LEU A 67 -1.39 6.49 -10.39
N ASP A 68 -1.92 7.21 -9.39
CA ASP A 68 -3.11 6.78 -8.68
C ASP A 68 -4.35 6.76 -9.57
N GLY A 69 -5.02 5.62 -9.62
CA GLY A 69 -6.24 5.41 -10.42
C GLY A 69 -6.02 5.41 -11.94
N LEU A 70 -4.77 5.45 -12.42
CA LEU A 70 -4.45 5.35 -13.84
C LEU A 70 -4.34 3.90 -14.30
N THR A 71 -4.59 3.69 -15.58
CA THR A 71 -4.31 2.43 -16.28
C THR A 71 -3.43 2.71 -17.49
N TRP A 72 -2.49 1.81 -17.75
CA TRP A 72 -1.57 1.91 -18.87
C TRP A 72 -1.09 0.51 -19.28
N CYS A 73 -0.76 0.36 -20.55
CA CYS A 73 -0.11 -0.84 -21.06
C CYS A 73 0.64 -0.55 -22.35
N GLY A 74 1.55 -1.47 -22.70
CA GLY A 74 2.18 -1.50 -24.01
C GLY A 74 1.56 -2.58 -24.88
N LYS A 75 2.08 -2.70 -26.09
CA LYS A 75 1.75 -3.79 -27.02
C LYS A 75 3.02 -4.25 -27.70
N MET A 76 3.20 -5.57 -27.82
CA MET A 76 4.33 -6.15 -28.56
C MET A 76 4.38 -5.58 -29.98
N GLY A 77 5.56 -5.11 -30.40
CA GLY A 77 5.79 -4.45 -31.69
C GLY A 77 5.41 -2.97 -31.74
N SER A 78 4.82 -2.41 -30.67
CA SER A 78 4.45 -0.98 -30.59
C SER A 78 5.36 -0.21 -29.65
N ARG A 79 5.63 1.05 -30.01
CA ARG A 79 6.31 2.04 -29.16
C ARG A 79 5.34 2.94 -28.37
N GLU A 80 4.04 2.72 -28.54
CA GLU A 80 3.00 3.54 -27.92
C GLU A 80 2.59 3.03 -26.54
N THR A 81 2.13 3.96 -25.72
CA THR A 81 1.44 3.71 -24.46
C THR A 81 -0.07 3.77 -24.70
N PHE A 82 -0.77 2.71 -24.32
CA PHE A 82 -2.21 2.61 -24.42
C PHE A 82 -2.86 2.82 -23.04
N THR A 83 -3.99 3.51 -23.00
CA THR A 83 -4.84 3.70 -21.81
C THR A 83 -6.21 3.03 -21.94
N LYS A 84 -6.44 2.35 -23.07
CA LYS A 84 -7.65 1.60 -23.40
C LYS A 84 -7.24 0.24 -23.96
N GLY A 85 -8.08 -0.78 -23.75
CA GLY A 85 -7.78 -2.15 -24.19
C GLY A 85 -6.59 -2.78 -23.44
N CYS A 86 -6.31 -2.27 -22.23
CA CYS A 86 -5.31 -2.86 -21.34
C CYS A 86 -5.93 -3.97 -20.50
N PRO A 87 -5.15 -5.00 -20.11
CA PRO A 87 -5.66 -6.07 -19.29
C PRO A 87 -6.21 -5.55 -17.96
N GLU A 88 -7.41 -6.00 -17.61
CA GLU A 88 -8.04 -5.64 -16.34
C GLU A 88 -7.28 -6.22 -15.15
N TRP A 89 -7.56 -5.71 -13.95
CA TRP A 89 -6.87 -6.15 -12.72
C TRP A 89 -6.90 -7.66 -12.50
N LYS A 90 -7.99 -8.35 -12.87
CA LYS A 90 -8.14 -9.81 -12.71
C LYS A 90 -7.78 -10.62 -13.96
N GLU A 91 -7.55 -9.99 -15.09
CA GLU A 91 -7.33 -10.68 -16.36
C GLU A 91 -5.99 -11.42 -16.39
N CYS A 92 -4.95 -10.82 -15.80
CA CYS A 92 -3.67 -11.49 -15.61
C CYS A 92 -2.92 -10.97 -14.38
N GLU A 93 -2.00 -11.80 -13.87
CA GLU A 93 -1.30 -11.51 -12.61
C GLU A 93 -0.29 -10.36 -12.73
N ASN A 94 0.35 -10.27 -13.89
CA ASN A 94 1.51 -9.45 -14.16
C ASN A 94 1.22 -8.41 -15.25
N ASN A 95 0.07 -7.74 -15.13
CA ASN A 95 -0.20 -6.55 -15.93
C ASN A 95 0.62 -5.34 -15.42
N PRO A 96 0.82 -4.29 -16.25
CA PRO A 96 1.67 -3.16 -15.89
C PRO A 96 1.25 -2.45 -14.60
N PRO A 97 -0.04 -2.05 -14.40
CA PRO A 97 -0.44 -1.43 -13.14
C PRO A 97 -0.23 -2.32 -11.91
N ARG A 98 -0.58 -3.61 -11.97
CA ARG A 98 -0.36 -4.56 -10.87
C ARG A 98 1.13 -4.69 -10.53
N SER A 99 1.97 -4.81 -11.55
CA SER A 99 3.41 -4.98 -11.38
C SER A 99 4.05 -3.74 -10.78
N PHE A 100 3.62 -2.56 -11.24
CA PHE A 100 4.02 -1.27 -10.66
C PHE A 100 3.61 -1.17 -9.18
N TRP A 101 2.34 -1.41 -8.84
CA TRP A 101 1.87 -1.29 -7.46
C TRP A 101 2.55 -2.30 -6.54
N LYS A 102 2.74 -3.56 -6.98
CA LYS A 102 3.52 -4.56 -6.24
C LYS A 102 4.96 -4.07 -6.01
N ARG A 103 5.58 -3.44 -7.01
CA ARG A 103 6.96 -2.95 -6.90
C ARG A 103 7.10 -1.72 -6.00
N LEU A 104 6.18 -0.77 -6.11
CA LEU A 104 6.15 0.42 -5.26
C LEU A 104 5.84 0.04 -3.81
N SER A 105 4.87 -0.85 -3.58
CA SER A 105 4.55 -1.40 -2.25
C SER A 105 5.75 -2.11 -1.63
N THR A 106 6.52 -2.86 -2.44
CA THR A 106 7.78 -3.48 -2.00
C THR A 106 8.76 -2.44 -1.47
N ALA A 107 9.04 -1.38 -2.25
CA ALA A 107 9.96 -0.33 -1.80
C ALA A 107 9.43 0.44 -0.59
N PHE A 108 8.12 0.71 -0.55
CA PHE A 108 7.50 1.46 0.53
C PHE A 108 7.55 0.69 1.86
N ALA A 109 7.32 -0.62 1.81
CA ALA A 109 7.48 -1.47 2.97
C ALA A 109 8.95 -1.65 3.37
N ASP A 110 9.88 -1.75 2.41
CA ASP A 110 11.31 -1.72 2.68
C ASP A 110 11.77 -0.37 3.27
N PHE A 111 11.07 0.73 2.99
CA PHE A 111 11.36 2.08 3.51
C PHE A 111 10.87 2.29 4.95
N ALA A 112 9.79 1.61 5.33
CA ALA A 112 9.14 1.70 6.63
C ALA A 112 10.12 1.46 7.80
N ARG A 113 9.96 2.22 8.88
CA ARG A 113 10.82 2.19 10.07
C ARG A 113 10.08 2.66 11.32
N GLU A 114 10.65 2.35 12.48
CA GLU A 114 10.11 2.68 13.80
C GLU A 114 8.69 2.13 13.99
N ASP A 115 7.72 3.00 14.26
CA ASP A 115 6.33 2.64 14.45
C ASP A 115 5.55 2.81 13.16
N VAL A 116 4.90 1.74 12.71
CA VAL A 116 4.08 1.74 11.50
C VAL A 116 2.63 1.44 11.84
N THR A 117 1.71 2.01 11.06
CA THR A 117 0.27 1.78 11.23
C THR A 117 -0.30 1.16 9.97
N VAL A 118 -1.27 0.25 10.13
CA VAL A 118 -2.14 -0.18 9.04
C VAL A 118 -3.61 0.07 9.40
N ILE A 119 -4.39 0.65 8.49
CA ILE A 119 -5.84 0.77 8.65
C ILE A 119 -6.54 -0.32 7.84
N LEU A 120 -7.34 -1.17 8.49
CA LEU A 120 -8.03 -2.30 7.89
C LEU A 120 -9.55 -2.12 7.93
N ASP A 121 -10.22 -2.64 6.91
CA ASP A 121 -11.67 -2.60 6.79
C ASP A 121 -12.33 -3.71 7.63
N GLY A 122 -12.99 -3.35 8.73
CA GLY A 122 -13.72 -4.29 9.58
C GLY A 122 -15.15 -4.59 9.11
N SER A 123 -15.56 -4.10 7.93
CA SER A 123 -16.86 -4.44 7.32
C SER A 123 -16.87 -5.79 6.61
N ILE A 124 -15.68 -6.34 6.35
CA ILE A 124 -15.47 -7.62 5.67
C ILE A 124 -15.01 -8.71 6.64
N ASP A 125 -15.26 -9.96 6.28
CA ASP A 125 -14.97 -11.13 7.12
C ASP A 125 -13.46 -11.39 7.25
N THR A 126 -12.68 -10.94 6.27
CA THR A 126 -11.23 -11.13 6.23
C THR A 126 -10.50 -9.79 6.05
N PRO A 127 -10.44 -8.92 7.08
CA PRO A 127 -9.72 -7.64 7.01
C PRO A 127 -8.25 -7.79 6.63
N PHE A 128 -7.60 -8.85 7.12
CA PHE A 128 -6.28 -9.29 6.66
C PHE A 128 -6.42 -10.44 5.67
N ASP A 129 -6.58 -10.08 4.40
CA ASP A 129 -6.76 -11.00 3.28
C ASP A 129 -5.40 -11.57 2.84
N PRO A 130 -5.18 -12.91 2.90
CA PRO A 130 -3.89 -13.53 2.59
C PRO A 130 -3.46 -13.35 1.12
N GLU A 131 -4.37 -12.98 0.22
CA GLU A 131 -4.07 -12.70 -1.19
C GLU A 131 -3.83 -11.21 -1.46
N SER A 132 -4.05 -10.33 -0.48
CA SER A 132 -3.86 -8.89 -0.65
C SER A 132 -2.38 -8.52 -0.85
N THR A 133 -2.13 -7.37 -1.48
CA THR A 133 -0.78 -6.79 -1.57
C THR A 133 -0.18 -6.57 -0.18
N PHE A 134 -0.99 -6.12 0.79
CA PHE A 134 -0.53 -5.94 2.17
C PHE A 134 0.00 -7.26 2.76
N ALA A 135 -0.74 -8.37 2.63
CA ALA A 135 -0.30 -9.67 3.15
C ALA A 135 0.86 -10.29 2.37
N THR A 136 0.78 -10.27 1.04
CA THR A 136 1.70 -11.02 0.17
C THR A 136 3.02 -10.32 -0.07
N ILE A 137 3.05 -8.98 0.02
CA ILE A 137 4.21 -8.13 -0.25
C ILE A 137 4.63 -7.34 0.99
N GLU A 138 3.75 -6.47 1.50
CA GLU A 138 4.15 -5.43 2.45
C GLU A 138 4.53 -6.02 3.81
N VAL A 139 3.69 -6.89 4.40
CA VAL A 139 3.96 -7.54 5.69
C VAL A 139 5.27 -8.32 5.68
N LYS A 140 5.62 -8.99 4.58
CA LYS A 140 6.87 -9.77 4.46
C LYS A 140 8.13 -8.90 4.44
N ARG A 141 7.98 -7.60 4.17
CA ARG A 141 9.06 -6.61 4.04
C ARG A 141 9.23 -5.79 5.34
N ILE A 142 8.21 -5.76 6.20
CA ILE A 142 8.30 -5.19 7.54
C ILE A 142 9.20 -6.08 8.42
N LYS A 143 10.37 -5.57 8.81
CA LYS A 143 11.40 -6.35 9.53
C LYS A 143 11.97 -5.61 10.74
N TYR A 144 12.18 -6.36 11.82
CA TYR A 144 13.01 -5.94 12.95
C TYR A 144 14.51 -5.95 12.55
N PRO A 145 15.37 -5.04 13.04
CA PRO A 145 15.10 -3.98 14.02
C PRO A 145 14.61 -2.67 13.40
N LYS A 146 14.44 -2.59 12.08
CA LYS A 146 14.08 -1.34 11.39
C LYS A 146 12.68 -0.87 11.78
N VAL A 147 11.71 -1.78 11.83
CA VAL A 147 10.37 -1.55 12.38
C VAL A 147 10.30 -2.15 13.78
N LYS A 148 9.82 -1.35 14.74
CA LYS A 148 9.68 -1.71 16.17
C LYS A 148 8.27 -2.14 16.52
N SER A 149 7.27 -1.52 15.90
CA SER A 149 5.87 -1.85 16.18
C SER A 149 5.00 -1.75 14.94
N LEU A 150 3.98 -2.60 14.87
CA LEU A 150 2.85 -2.50 13.95
C LEU A 150 1.59 -2.25 14.76
N THR A 151 0.95 -1.10 14.54
CA THR A 151 -0.39 -0.81 15.07
C THR A 151 -1.45 -1.07 13.99
N VAL A 152 -2.30 -2.05 14.23
CA VAL A 152 -3.48 -2.32 13.41
C VAL A 152 -4.64 -1.46 13.92
N VAL A 153 -5.16 -0.60 13.07
CA VAL A 153 -6.40 0.14 13.31
C VAL A 153 -7.50 -0.52 12.47
N ILE A 154 -8.37 -1.28 13.12
CA ILE A 154 -9.55 -1.85 12.45
C ILE A 154 -10.70 -0.84 12.55
N VAL A 155 -11.37 -0.59 11.42
CA VAL A 155 -12.61 0.20 11.39
C VAL A 155 -13.77 -0.75 11.68
N PRO A 156 -14.28 -0.84 12.93
CA PRO A 156 -15.16 -1.93 13.31
C PRO A 156 -16.53 -1.74 12.65
N GLN A 157 -17.07 -2.85 12.15
CA GLN A 157 -18.47 -2.94 11.73
C GLN A 157 -19.00 -4.36 11.96
N LYS A 158 -18.34 -5.38 11.39
CA LYS A 158 -18.59 -6.80 11.68
C LYS A 158 -17.42 -7.45 12.42
N SER A 159 -16.21 -7.04 12.05
CA SER A 159 -14.94 -7.58 12.53
C SER A 159 -14.31 -6.66 13.57
N ASN A 160 -13.55 -7.25 14.48
CA ASN A 160 -12.90 -6.58 15.62
C ASN A 160 -11.46 -7.10 15.79
N CYS A 161 -10.75 -6.67 16.84
CA CYS A 161 -9.35 -7.05 17.03
C CYS A 161 -9.11 -8.55 17.31
N ASN A 162 -10.16 -9.31 17.63
CA ASN A 162 -10.09 -10.73 17.98
C ASN A 162 -10.34 -11.67 16.79
N ILE A 163 -10.61 -11.13 15.59
CA ILE A 163 -10.90 -11.94 14.40
C ILE A 163 -9.69 -12.78 13.96
N GLU A 164 -9.97 -13.97 13.43
CA GLU A 164 -8.94 -14.96 13.09
C GLU A 164 -7.91 -14.44 12.08
N SER A 165 -8.34 -13.65 11.09
CA SER A 165 -7.42 -13.07 10.11
C SER A 165 -6.37 -12.14 10.75
N LEU A 166 -6.67 -11.47 11.87
CA LEU A 166 -5.68 -10.66 12.58
C LEU A 166 -4.73 -11.48 13.45
N LYS A 167 -5.14 -12.67 13.89
CA LYS A 167 -4.21 -13.64 14.49
C LYS A 167 -3.22 -14.16 13.46
N ALA A 168 -3.68 -14.40 12.23
CA ALA A 168 -2.81 -14.75 11.11
C ALA A 168 -1.82 -13.62 10.80
N LEU A 169 -2.26 -12.36 10.78
CA LEU A 169 -1.36 -11.20 10.63
C LEU A 169 -0.29 -11.17 11.73
N LYS A 170 -0.70 -11.27 13.00
CA LYS A 170 0.24 -11.29 14.13
C LYS A 170 1.27 -12.42 13.99
N SER A 171 0.86 -13.59 13.53
CA SER A 171 1.72 -14.75 13.33
C SER A 171 2.66 -14.62 12.13
N ALA A 172 2.28 -13.83 11.12
CA ALA A 172 3.09 -13.56 9.94
C ALA A 172 4.20 -12.50 10.20
N LEU A 173 4.12 -11.75 11.31
CA LEU A 173 5.14 -10.77 11.65
C LEU A 173 6.42 -11.42 12.14
N VAL A 174 7.55 -10.83 11.76
CA VAL A 174 8.86 -11.23 12.27
C VAL A 174 8.93 -10.99 13.78
N GLN A 175 9.56 -11.93 14.49
CA GLN A 175 9.79 -11.81 15.93
C GLN A 175 10.51 -10.50 16.28
N GLY A 176 10.09 -9.86 17.38
CA GLY A 176 10.65 -8.59 17.86
C GLY A 176 9.85 -7.35 17.44
N ILE A 177 8.90 -7.48 16.51
CA ILE A 177 7.93 -6.41 16.22
C ILE A 177 6.80 -6.48 17.24
N THR A 178 6.57 -5.37 17.95
CA THR A 178 5.43 -5.24 18.86
C THR A 178 4.14 -5.13 18.05
N TYR A 179 3.18 -6.03 18.29
CA TYR A 179 1.86 -6.00 17.66
C TYR A 179 0.83 -5.32 18.56
N ASN A 180 0.18 -4.28 18.03
CA ASN A 180 -0.94 -3.60 18.69
C ASN A 180 -2.18 -3.67 17.79
N CYS A 181 -3.37 -3.74 18.39
CA CYS A 181 -4.63 -3.61 17.68
C CYS A 181 -5.56 -2.62 18.38
N LYS A 182 -6.22 -1.76 17.61
CA LYS A 182 -7.14 -0.72 18.05
C LYS A 182 -8.39 -0.73 17.20
N GLU A 183 -9.55 -0.72 17.84
CA GLU A 183 -10.85 -0.61 17.18
C GLU A 183 -11.27 0.86 17.17
N VAL A 184 -11.39 1.44 15.97
CA VAL A 184 -11.59 2.89 15.83
C VAL A 184 -12.70 3.16 14.83
N THR A 185 -13.75 3.84 15.29
CA THR A 185 -14.91 4.13 14.42
C THR A 185 -14.52 5.01 13.23
N LYS A 186 -15.21 4.83 12.11
CA LYS A 186 -15.04 5.69 10.92
C LYS A 186 -15.25 7.18 11.25
N ALA A 187 -16.18 7.49 12.16
CA ALA A 187 -16.44 8.86 12.62
C ALA A 187 -15.23 9.45 13.37
N GLN A 188 -14.58 8.67 14.23
CA GLN A 188 -13.38 9.09 14.95
C GLN A 188 -12.21 9.35 14.00
N ILE A 189 -11.99 8.48 13.00
CA ILE A 189 -10.93 8.71 12.01
C ILE A 189 -11.21 9.97 11.19
N LYS A 190 -12.45 10.17 10.73
CA LYS A 190 -12.84 11.41 10.02
C LYS A 190 -12.63 12.67 10.87
N LYS A 191 -12.98 12.62 12.16
CA LYS A 191 -12.72 13.73 13.09
C LYS A 191 -11.22 14.02 13.20
N CYS A 192 -10.39 12.98 13.24
CA CYS A 192 -8.93 13.13 13.23
C CYS A 192 -8.39 13.68 11.90
N SER A 193 -8.98 13.31 10.75
CA SER A 193 -8.61 13.88 9.44
C SER A 193 -8.83 15.40 9.38
N SER A 194 -9.86 15.89 10.08
CA SER A 194 -10.15 17.33 10.18
C SER A 194 -9.25 18.09 11.16
N ASP A 195 -8.39 17.40 11.93
CA ASP A 195 -7.45 17.99 12.89
C ASP A 195 -6.01 17.54 12.62
N PRO A 196 -5.37 18.06 11.56
CA PRO A 196 -4.03 17.62 11.14
C PRO A 196 -2.93 17.90 12.16
N LYS A 197 -3.14 18.85 13.09
CA LYS A 197 -2.16 19.19 14.14
C LYS A 197 -2.08 18.13 15.24
N ARG A 198 -3.17 17.40 15.50
CA ARG A 198 -3.17 16.28 16.45
C ARG A 198 -2.34 15.13 15.89
N PRO A 199 -1.31 14.62 16.58
CA PRO A 199 -0.54 13.47 16.09
C PRO A 199 -1.41 12.26 15.76
N ILE A 200 -1.15 11.59 14.63
CA ILE A 200 -1.95 10.43 14.17
C ILE A 200 -2.08 9.35 15.25
N GLY A 201 -0.98 9.04 15.96
CA GLY A 201 -0.97 8.05 17.04
C GLY A 201 -1.88 8.37 18.23
N LYS A 202 -2.38 9.61 18.35
CA LYS A 202 -3.36 10.02 19.36
C LYS A 202 -4.80 9.89 18.88
N CYS A 203 -5.04 9.43 17.65
CA CYS A 203 -6.38 9.28 17.10
C CYS A 203 -7.04 7.95 17.45
N TRP A 204 -6.38 7.13 18.28
CA TRP A 204 -6.80 5.80 18.74
C TRP A 204 -6.22 5.48 20.13
#